data_AF-A0A7J3Z4P2-F1
#
_entry.id   AF-A0A7J3Z4P2-F1
#
_cell.length_a   1.000
_cell.length_b   1.000
_cell.length_c   1.000
_cell.angle_alpha   90.00
_cell.angle_beta   90.00
_cell.angle_gamma   90.00
#
_symmetry.space_group_name_H-M   'P 1'
#
loop_
_entity.id
_entity.type
_entity.pdbx_description
1 polymer ?
#
loop_
_entity_poly.entity_id
_entity_poly.type
_entity_poly.pdbx_seq_one_letter_code
_entity_poly.pdbx_strand_id
1 'polypeptide(L)'
;MKHYEGVSGYLKYLNLRKAFIAIPVRPPAEPYVKLPQEDEVVKAYEVFSQVLGSERVELLNTPEPPPDRTYGDPEAWLLSTTSVHPLRYDYAIRALGAVCSNPEEVVEGLARRGLVVKVQHMGAVYLLRNFRTLAPQGML
;
A
#
# COMPACT_ATOMS: atom_id res chain seq x y z
N MET A 1 8.93 21.39 10.65
CA MET A 1 8.50 22.63 9.95
C MET A 1 9.28 22.85 8.67
N LYS A 2 10.60 23.12 8.72
CA LYS A 2 11.42 23.38 7.51
C LYS A 2 11.25 22.36 6.37
N HIS A 3 11.09 21.08 6.70
CA HIS A 3 10.88 20.04 5.69
C HIS A 3 9.52 20.18 4.98
N TYR A 4 8.42 20.40 5.72
CA TYR A 4 7.09 20.57 5.12
C TYR A 4 6.98 21.83 4.28
N GLU A 5 7.55 22.94 4.75
CA GLU A 5 7.60 24.20 4.00
C GLU A 5 8.43 24.06 2.72
N GLY A 6 9.56 23.36 2.78
CA GLY A 6 10.39 23.08 1.61
C GLY A 6 9.65 22.23 0.58
N VAL A 7 9.00 21.15 1.01
CA VAL A 7 8.23 20.27 0.12
C VAL A 7 7.02 21.00 -0.45
N SER A 8 6.20 21.66 0.38
CA SER A 8 5.01 22.37 -0.11
C SER A 8 5.37 23.53 -1.03
N GLY A 9 6.47 24.25 -0.77
CA GLY A 9 7.01 25.28 -1.65
C GLY A 9 7.43 24.73 -3.02
N TYR A 10 8.12 23.58 -3.03
CA TYR A 10 8.47 22.90 -4.28
C TYR A 10 7.21 22.44 -5.05
N LEU A 11 6.24 21.86 -4.37
CA LEU A 11 4.97 21.43 -4.99
C LEU A 11 4.18 22.62 -5.55
N LYS A 12 4.23 23.79 -4.91
CA LYS A 12 3.60 25.02 -5.41
C LYS A 12 4.17 25.43 -6.77
N TYR A 13 5.49 25.33 -6.93
CA TYR A 13 6.17 25.64 -8.18
C TYR A 13 5.71 24.73 -9.34
N LEU A 14 5.41 23.46 -9.06
CA LEU A 14 4.93 22.50 -10.06
C LEU A 14 3.50 22.79 -10.56
N ASN A 15 2.78 23.74 -9.95
CA ASN A 15 1.41 24.12 -10.31
C ASN A 15 0.44 22.92 -10.41
N LEU A 16 0.46 22.07 -9.38
CA LEU A 16 -0.36 20.87 -9.29
C LEU A 16 -1.85 21.20 -9.12
N ARG A 17 -2.72 20.33 -9.65
CA ARG A 17 -4.17 20.39 -9.38
C ARG A 17 -4.50 19.98 -7.94
N LYS A 18 -3.83 18.95 -7.42
CA LYS A 18 -4.09 18.38 -6.09
C LYS A 18 -2.84 17.69 -5.54
N ALA A 19 -2.68 17.73 -4.22
CA ALA A 19 -1.64 17.07 -3.45
C ALA A 19 -2.29 16.17 -2.40
N PHE A 20 -1.78 14.95 -2.27
CA PHE A 20 -2.28 13.96 -1.32
C PHE A 20 -1.20 13.68 -0.28
N ILE A 21 -1.57 13.73 1.00
CA ILE A 21 -0.69 13.36 2.11
C ILE A 21 -1.08 11.96 2.55
N ALA A 22 -0.21 10.98 2.28
CA ALA A 22 -0.44 9.59 2.64
C ALA A 22 0.07 9.27 4.05
N ILE A 23 -0.71 8.49 4.79
CA ILE A 23 -0.27 7.88 6.06
C ILE A 23 0.19 6.46 5.74
N PRO A 24 1.40 6.04 6.14
CA PRO A 24 1.95 4.73 5.80
C PRO A 24 1.28 3.61 6.62
N VAL A 25 0.05 3.25 6.25
CA VAL A 25 -0.76 2.20 6.91
C VAL A 25 -0.51 0.78 6.36
N ARG A 26 0.15 0.67 5.21
CA ARG A 26 0.66 -0.60 4.67
C ARG A 26 2.11 -0.80 5.15
N PRO A 27 2.60 -2.06 5.19
CA PRO A 27 4.01 -2.32 5.49
C PRO A 27 4.93 -1.46 4.59
N PRO A 28 5.74 -0.56 5.15
CA PRO A 28 6.64 0.28 4.36
C PRO A 28 7.84 -0.55 3.84
N ALA A 29 8.46 -0.08 2.76
CA ALA A 29 9.70 -0.67 2.26
C ALA A 29 10.85 -0.46 3.26
N GLU A 30 10.90 0.73 3.87
CA GLU A 30 11.87 1.09 4.88
C GLU A 30 11.37 0.72 6.29
N PRO A 31 12.04 -0.20 7.01
CA PRO A 31 11.54 -0.74 8.27
C PRO A 31 11.53 0.27 9.43
N TYR A 32 12.24 1.39 9.28
CA TYR A 32 12.25 2.47 10.27
C TYR A 32 11.04 3.40 10.15
N VAL A 33 10.30 3.33 9.04
CA VAL A 33 9.10 4.16 8.84
C VAL A 33 8.02 3.67 9.80
N LYS A 34 7.52 4.60 10.60
CA LYS A 34 6.46 4.37 11.59
C LYS A 34 5.28 5.27 11.26
N LEU A 35 4.13 4.96 11.85
CA LEU A 35 3.02 5.90 11.77
C LEU A 35 3.41 7.23 12.42
N PRO A 36 3.06 8.35 11.79
CA PRO A 36 3.15 9.65 12.44
C PRO A 36 2.18 9.70 13.64
N GLN A 37 2.51 10.54 14.62
CA GLN A 37 1.55 10.95 15.64
C GLN A 37 0.46 11.81 15.00
N GLU A 38 -0.72 11.85 15.61
CA GLU A 38 -1.90 12.54 15.08
C GLU A 38 -1.65 14.04 14.86
N ASP A 39 -0.94 14.69 15.79
CA ASP A 39 -0.58 16.11 15.73
C ASP A 39 0.31 16.43 14.53
N GLU A 40 1.25 15.54 14.19
CA GLU A 40 2.16 15.73 13.07
C GLU A 40 1.44 15.58 11.72
N VAL A 41 0.38 14.75 11.64
CA VAL A 41 -0.51 14.69 10.46
C VAL A 41 -1.27 16.00 10.26
N VAL A 42 -1.86 16.54 11.34
CA VAL A 42 -2.60 17.82 11.31
C VAL A 42 -1.67 18.95 10.85
N LYS A 43 -0.48 19.01 11.44
CA LYS A 43 0.53 20.02 11.10
C LYS A 43 1.00 19.93 9.66
N ALA A 44 1.23 18.72 9.13
CA ALA A 44 1.56 18.54 7.72
C ALA A 44 0.43 19.06 6.83
N TYR A 45 -0.83 18.72 7.14
CA TYR A 45 -1.99 19.19 6.39
C TYR A 45 -2.13 20.71 6.41
N GLU A 46 -1.96 21.36 7.56
CA GLU A 46 -2.05 22.81 7.72
C GLU A 46 -0.99 23.53 6.89
N VAL A 47 0.29 23.12 7.01
CA VAL A 47 1.39 23.74 6.27
C VAL A 47 1.18 23.63 4.76
N PHE A 48 0.75 22.46 4.28
CA PHE A 48 0.50 22.28 2.85
C PHE A 48 -0.71 23.09 2.39
N SER A 49 -1.78 23.13 3.17
CA SER A 49 -2.99 23.89 2.86
C SER A 49 -2.73 25.39 2.79
N GLN A 50 -1.90 25.93 3.69
CA GLN A 50 -1.50 27.34 3.67
C GLN A 50 -0.71 27.71 2.40
N VAL A 51 0.11 26.79 1.90
CA VAL A 51 1.00 27.07 0.75
C VAL A 51 0.30 26.82 -0.59
N LEU A 52 -0.50 25.75 -0.67
CA LEU A 52 -1.12 25.25 -1.91
C LEU A 52 -2.60 25.61 -2.08
N GLY A 53 -3.29 26.00 -1.01
CA GLY A 53 -4.75 26.14 -0.95
C GLY A 53 -5.41 24.88 -0.37
N SER A 54 -6.37 25.06 0.54
CA SER A 54 -7.04 23.95 1.25
C SER A 54 -7.88 23.07 0.33
N GLU A 55 -8.36 23.59 -0.80
CA GLU A 55 -9.11 22.84 -1.81
C GLU A 55 -8.22 21.86 -2.60
N ARG A 56 -6.90 22.05 -2.55
CA ARG A 56 -5.91 21.25 -3.28
C ARG A 56 -5.18 20.24 -2.43
N VAL A 57 -5.48 20.13 -1.13
CA VAL A 57 -4.79 19.21 -0.22
C VAL A 57 -5.79 18.20 0.33
N GLU A 58 -5.44 16.92 0.32
CA GLU A 58 -6.29 15.86 0.86
C GLU A 58 -5.45 14.85 1.64
N LEU A 59 -5.98 14.40 2.79
CA LEU A 59 -5.41 13.30 3.56
C LEU A 59 -5.90 11.96 2.98
N LEU A 60 -4.96 11.05 2.72
CA LEU A 60 -5.28 9.65 2.41
C LEU A 60 -5.23 8.83 3.70
N ASN A 61 -6.16 9.09 4.61
CA ASN A 61 -6.29 8.42 5.91
C ASN A 61 -7.42 7.39 5.97
N THR A 62 -8.29 7.36 4.96
CA THR A 62 -9.34 6.34 4.84
C THR A 62 -8.69 5.00 4.48
N PRO A 63 -9.15 3.87 5.07
CA PRO A 63 -8.75 2.54 4.59
C PRO A 63 -8.99 2.43 3.09
N GLU A 64 -7.98 1.97 2.35
CA GLU A 64 -8.17 1.65 0.94
C GLU A 64 -9.27 0.59 0.81
N PRO A 65 -10.23 0.73 -0.12
CA PRO A 65 -11.20 -0.33 -0.36
C PRO A 65 -10.50 -1.58 -0.92
N PRO A 66 -11.10 -2.79 -0.76
CA PRO A 66 -10.60 -3.96 -1.48
C PRO A 66 -10.58 -3.68 -2.99
N PRO A 67 -9.68 -4.33 -3.76
CA PRO A 67 -9.64 -4.16 -5.20
C PRO A 67 -11.02 -4.38 -5.81
N ASP A 68 -11.49 -3.42 -6.62
CA ASP A 68 -12.85 -3.45 -7.14
C ASP A 68 -13.13 -4.64 -8.06
N ARG A 69 -12.08 -5.21 -8.68
CA ARG A 69 -12.19 -6.30 -9.65
C ARG A 69 -11.01 -7.26 -9.61
N THR A 70 -11.36 -8.53 -9.63
CA THR A 70 -10.50 -9.70 -9.85
C THR A 70 -10.65 -10.11 -11.32
N TYR A 71 -9.56 -10.39 -12.01
CA TYR A 71 -9.61 -10.69 -13.45
C TYR A 71 -8.83 -11.96 -13.78
N GLY A 72 -9.38 -12.75 -14.71
CA GLY A 72 -8.68 -13.92 -15.26
C GLY A 72 -8.41 -14.99 -14.21
N ASP A 73 -7.20 -15.57 -14.26
CA ASP A 73 -6.77 -16.60 -13.33
C ASP A 73 -6.54 -16.03 -11.91
N PRO A 74 -7.15 -16.62 -10.86
CA PRO A 74 -7.06 -16.10 -9.49
C PRO A 74 -5.62 -16.04 -8.94
N GLU A 75 -4.78 -17.01 -9.27
CA GLU A 75 -3.37 -17.01 -8.84
C GLU A 75 -2.59 -15.90 -9.54
N ALA A 76 -2.72 -15.81 -10.86
CA ALA A 76 -2.05 -14.79 -11.66
C ALA A 76 -2.46 -13.38 -11.25
N TRP A 77 -3.74 -13.17 -10.94
CA TRP A 77 -4.24 -11.91 -10.41
C TRP A 77 -3.57 -11.56 -9.08
N LEU A 78 -3.58 -12.48 -8.10
CA LEU A 78 -3.02 -12.21 -6.78
C LEU A 78 -1.51 -11.92 -6.88
N LEU A 79 -0.78 -12.65 -7.72
CA LEU A 79 0.63 -12.41 -7.95
C LEU A 79 0.91 -11.07 -8.62
N SER A 80 0.10 -10.68 -9.60
CA SER A 80 0.20 -9.39 -10.28
C SER A 80 -0.08 -8.24 -9.31
N THR A 81 -1.18 -8.30 -8.57
CA THR A 81 -1.54 -7.28 -7.57
C THR A 81 -0.46 -7.14 -6.49
N THR A 82 0.01 -8.26 -5.92
CA THR A 82 1.02 -8.22 -4.86
C THR A 82 2.43 -7.85 -5.35
N SER A 83 2.66 -7.84 -6.67
CA SER A 83 3.94 -7.37 -7.24
C SER A 83 4.07 -5.84 -7.22
N VAL A 84 2.95 -5.12 -7.14
CA VAL A 84 2.91 -3.66 -7.07
C VAL A 84 2.97 -3.18 -5.62
N HIS A 85 2.21 -3.82 -4.73
CA HIS A 85 2.14 -3.43 -3.32
C HIS A 85 1.65 -4.58 -2.42
N PRO A 86 1.88 -4.53 -1.10
CA PRO A 86 1.23 -5.44 -0.16
C PRO A 86 -0.31 -5.37 -0.28
N LEU A 87 -0.97 -6.52 -0.24
CA LEU A 87 -2.43 -6.64 -0.27
C LEU A 87 -2.91 -7.21 1.06
N ARG A 88 -3.90 -6.58 1.72
CA ARG A 88 -4.47 -7.14 2.95
C ARG A 88 -5.13 -8.50 2.68
N TYR A 89 -4.93 -9.44 3.60
CA TYR A 89 -5.44 -10.81 3.47
C TYR A 89 -6.96 -10.84 3.33
N ASP A 90 -7.69 -10.12 4.17
CA ASP A 90 -9.15 -10.05 4.12
C ASP A 90 -9.67 -9.49 2.78
N TYR A 91 -8.95 -8.52 2.20
CA TYR A 91 -9.28 -7.97 0.89
C TYR A 91 -8.99 -8.96 -0.24
N ALA A 92 -7.89 -9.70 -0.14
CA ALA A 92 -7.57 -10.76 -1.08
C ALA A 92 -8.65 -11.85 -1.07
N ILE A 93 -9.07 -12.32 0.10
CA ILE A 93 -10.13 -13.33 0.23
C ILE A 93 -11.45 -12.83 -0.36
N ARG A 94 -11.85 -11.60 -0.05
CA ARG A 94 -13.07 -11.00 -0.59
C ARG A 94 -13.03 -10.87 -2.12
N ALA A 95 -11.91 -10.41 -2.68
CA ALA A 95 -11.75 -10.27 -4.12
C ALA A 95 -11.72 -11.64 -4.83
N LEU A 96 -10.95 -12.60 -4.32
CA LEU A 96 -10.88 -13.94 -4.87
C LEU A 96 -12.22 -14.69 -4.79
N GLY A 97 -12.97 -14.50 -3.69
CA GLY A 97 -14.29 -15.11 -3.52
C GLY A 97 -15.34 -14.68 -4.56
N ALA A 98 -15.10 -13.58 -5.28
CA ALA A 98 -15.95 -13.17 -6.40
C ALA A 98 -15.73 -14.02 -7.67
N VAL A 99 -14.62 -14.77 -7.77
CA VAL A 99 -14.20 -15.48 -8.98
C VAL A 99 -13.82 -16.94 -8.75
N CYS A 100 -13.69 -17.40 -7.50
CA CYS A 100 -13.38 -18.79 -7.17
C CYS A 100 -14.05 -19.24 -5.87
N SER A 101 -14.26 -20.56 -5.75
CA SER A 101 -14.96 -21.15 -4.60
C SER A 101 -14.10 -21.28 -3.34
N ASN A 102 -12.78 -21.40 -3.48
CA ASN A 102 -11.85 -21.64 -2.38
C ASN A 102 -10.72 -20.57 -2.37
N PRO A 103 -11.04 -19.30 -2.05
CA PRO A 103 -10.07 -18.21 -2.11
C PRO A 103 -8.89 -18.39 -1.14
N GLU A 104 -9.10 -18.98 0.03
CA GLU A 104 -8.04 -19.31 0.98
C GLU A 104 -7.06 -20.32 0.39
N GLU A 105 -7.55 -21.33 -0.34
CA GLU A 105 -6.71 -22.37 -0.94
C GLU A 105 -5.75 -21.79 -1.98
N VAL A 106 -6.20 -20.79 -2.76
CA VAL A 106 -5.37 -20.03 -3.70
C VAL A 106 -4.22 -19.34 -2.96
N VAL A 107 -4.52 -18.61 -1.88
CA VAL A 107 -3.52 -17.92 -1.07
C VAL A 107 -2.55 -18.90 -0.42
N GLU A 108 -3.05 -19.96 0.20
CA GLU A 108 -2.21 -20.98 0.84
C GLU A 108 -1.35 -21.74 -0.17
N GLY A 109 -1.87 -22.05 -1.35
CA GLY A 109 -1.13 -22.72 -2.43
C GLY A 109 0.04 -21.87 -2.94
N LEU A 110 -0.15 -20.55 -3.07
CA LEU A 110 0.90 -19.61 -3.42
C LEU A 110 1.93 -19.44 -2.28
N ALA A 111 1.47 -19.40 -1.03
CA ALA A 111 2.34 -19.31 0.13
C ALA A 111 3.21 -20.57 0.30
N ARG A 112 2.64 -21.77 0.12
CA ARG A 112 3.38 -23.05 0.14
C ARG A 112 4.45 -23.14 -0.94
N ARG A 113 4.16 -22.64 -2.15
CA ARG A 113 5.14 -22.52 -3.24
C ARG A 113 6.15 -21.39 -3.02
N GLY A 114 6.05 -20.64 -1.92
CA GLY A 114 6.93 -19.52 -1.62
C GLY A 114 6.80 -18.35 -2.60
N LEU A 115 5.68 -18.23 -3.31
CA LEU A 115 5.42 -17.16 -4.29
C LEU A 115 4.82 -15.90 -3.65
N VAL A 116 4.23 -16.05 -2.46
CA VAL A 116 3.69 -15.00 -1.61
C VAL A 116 4.12 -15.24 -0.17
N VAL A 117 4.37 -14.18 0.60
CA VAL A 117 4.66 -14.22 2.04
C VAL A 117 3.53 -13.52 2.79
N LYS A 118 3.15 -14.06 3.95
CA LYS A 118 2.22 -13.41 4.88
C LYS A 118 3.00 -12.66 5.95
N VAL A 119 2.69 -11.39 6.15
CA VAL A 119 3.33 -10.52 7.15
C VAL A 119 2.27 -9.92 8.06
N GLN A 120 2.46 -10.00 9.37
CA GLN A 120 1.63 -9.25 10.31
C GLN A 120 2.11 -7.81 10.41
N HIS A 121 1.19 -6.86 10.27
CA HIS A 121 1.45 -5.44 10.42
C HIS A 121 0.20 -4.74 10.96
N MET A 122 0.36 -4.03 12.08
CA MET A 122 -0.71 -3.26 12.72
C MET A 122 -2.02 -4.05 12.95
N GLY A 123 -1.92 -5.30 13.40
CA GLY A 123 -3.08 -6.15 13.68
C GLY A 123 -3.77 -6.72 12.44
N ALA A 124 -3.23 -6.51 11.24
CA ALA A 124 -3.69 -7.13 10.00
C ALA A 124 -2.61 -8.01 9.37
N VAL A 125 -3.03 -8.95 8.53
CA VAL A 125 -2.14 -9.80 7.73
C VAL A 125 -2.09 -9.24 6.32
N TYR A 126 -0.88 -9.06 5.78
CA TYR A 126 -0.62 -8.63 4.42
C TYR A 126 0.05 -9.73 3.62
N LEU A 127 -0.35 -9.84 2.36
CA LEU A 127 0.24 -10.69 1.33
C LEU A 127 1.24 -9.88 0.53
N LEU A 128 2.49 -10.35 0.49
CA LEU A 128 3.58 -9.73 -0.25
C LEU A 128 4.11 -10.69 -1.31
N ARG A 129 4.39 -10.19 -2.51
CA ARG A 129 5.08 -10.98 -3.54
C ARG A 129 6.46 -11.37 -3.04
N ASN A 130 6.77 -12.66 -3.09
CA ASN A 130 8.12 -13.11 -2.80
C ASN A 130 8.98 -13.04 -4.05
N PHE A 131 9.92 -12.09 -4.09
CA PHE A 131 10.86 -11.97 -5.20
C PHE A 131 12.12 -12.83 -5.01
N ARG A 132 12.36 -13.39 -3.80
CA ARG A 132 13.53 -14.24 -3.55
C ARG A 132 13.45 -15.59 -4.25
N THR A 133 12.24 -16.07 -4.56
CA THR A 133 12.01 -17.30 -5.33
C THR A 133 12.14 -17.12 -6.84
N LEU A 134 12.28 -15.87 -7.34
CA LEU A 134 12.55 -15.55 -8.75
C LEU A 134 14.04 -15.41 -9.05
N ALA A 135 14.90 -15.30 -8.02
CA ALA A 135 16.35 -15.39 -8.21
C ALA A 135 16.69 -16.83 -8.63
N PRO A 136 17.48 -17.05 -9.70
CA PRO A 136 17.94 -18.39 -10.04
C PRO A 136 18.65 -18.98 -8.82
N GLN A 137 18.25 -20.20 -8.43
CA GLN A 137 18.94 -20.96 -7.39
C GLN A 137 20.40 -21.15 -7.84
N GLY A 138 21.35 -20.46 -7.22
CA GLY A 138 22.78 -20.67 -7.46
C GLY A 138 23.66 -19.47 -7.77
N MET A 139 23.42 -18.29 -7.19
CA MET A 139 24.46 -17.26 -7.07
C MET A 139 24.60 -16.79 -5.61
N LEU A 140 25.32 -17.59 -4.83
CA LEU A 140 26.15 -17.18 -3.70
C LEU A 140 27.45 -17.98 -3.78
#